data_AF-A0A920D1E2-F1
#
_entry.id   AF-A0A920D1E2-F1
#
_cell.length_a   1.000
_cell.length_b   1.000
_cell.length_c   1.000
_cell.angle_alpha   90.00
_cell.angle_beta   90.00
_cell.angle_gamma   90.00
#
_symmetry.space_group_name_H-M   'P 1'
#
loop_
_entity.id
_entity.type
_entity.pdbx_description
1 polymer ?
#
loop_
_entity_poly.entity_id
_entity_poly.type
_entity_poly.pdbx_seq_one_letter_code
_entity_poly.pdbx_strand_id
1 'polypeptide(L)'
;MTRTTNRMIALLLVLAFCGSIMVNARMADADGTKVYEVTYATENLSTPISWVQSPYFNHPQYKETRFENYNNNAPIPPGGEHETAFYMVYREDGLYMFFQSAEPGVDDNGDPLENWLEIYIAAGEGDIPYHQIIIPTSGSPIEYYEWQTEFRHNRPLEGSVKIDSEPIPGGWGTVVILPWEAVYDSVPINGGNWQFNLIRWSPVDGQTWGGKVHQTGRFNQLQFQPPTPEQRMAIQKHVLTKAWNKFQSTSEALTEYWLINPATSETAFYHRVVLPLLVKGLAHGVQMRDLDRLNAQQVDHLFRQVPNWMELRYNVDDQRQRYIRNQLLHGNPPSSVTDATYDARSNTLSANGYIRSPSSKYA
;
A
#
# COMPACT_ATOMS: atom_id res chain seq x y z
N MET A 1 -4.14 35.65 -48.84
CA MET A 1 -3.95 34.18 -48.80
C MET A 1 -3.24 33.66 -47.53
N THR A 2 -3.05 34.45 -46.47
CA THR A 2 -2.20 34.04 -45.32
C THR A 2 -2.96 33.69 -44.04
N ARG A 3 -4.25 34.03 -43.93
CA ARG A 3 -5.04 33.84 -42.69
C ARG A 3 -5.67 32.45 -42.57
N THR A 4 -6.02 31.83 -43.69
CA THR A 4 -6.61 30.48 -43.74
C THR A 4 -5.56 29.40 -43.51
N THR A 5 -4.34 29.59 -44.02
CA THR A 5 -3.23 28.64 -43.87
C THR A 5 -2.80 28.47 -42.41
N ASN A 6 -2.75 29.58 -41.64
CA ASN A 6 -2.36 29.52 -40.23
C ASN A 6 -3.40 28.82 -39.33
N ARG A 7 -4.69 28.89 -39.68
CA ARG A 7 -5.76 28.18 -38.95
C ARG A 7 -5.72 26.67 -39.21
N MET A 8 -5.38 26.26 -40.44
CA MET A 8 -5.24 24.84 -40.79
C MET A 8 -4.02 24.21 -40.12
N ILE A 9 -2.89 24.93 -40.01
CA ILE A 9 -1.69 24.44 -39.32
C ILE A 9 -1.95 24.30 -37.81
N ALA A 10 -2.65 25.25 -37.18
CA ALA A 10 -3.01 25.13 -35.77
C ALA A 10 -3.97 23.95 -35.51
N LEU A 11 -4.95 23.72 -36.39
CA LEU A 11 -5.87 22.59 -36.27
C LEU A 11 -5.16 21.23 -36.48
N LEU A 12 -4.22 21.16 -37.42
CA LEU A 12 -3.41 19.96 -37.65
C LEU A 12 -2.43 19.68 -36.52
N LEU A 13 -1.89 20.72 -35.86
CA LEU A 13 -1.06 20.55 -34.67
C LEU A 13 -1.89 20.11 -33.45
N VAL A 14 -3.12 20.61 -33.27
CA VAL A 14 -4.03 20.13 -32.23
C VAL A 14 -4.50 18.70 -32.52
N LEU A 15 -4.80 18.35 -33.77
CA LEU A 15 -5.15 16.98 -34.15
C LEU A 15 -3.96 16.02 -34.07
N ALA A 16 -2.73 16.47 -34.35
CA ALA A 16 -1.52 15.69 -34.13
C ALA A 16 -1.24 15.51 -32.63
N PHE A 17 -1.50 16.54 -31.80
CA PHE A 17 -1.35 16.47 -30.35
C PHE A 17 -2.43 15.58 -29.71
N CYS A 18 -3.68 15.65 -30.17
CA CYS A 18 -4.76 14.75 -29.74
C CYS A 18 -4.57 13.32 -30.26
N GLY A 19 -4.00 13.15 -31.46
CA GLY A 19 -3.63 11.84 -32.01
C GLY A 19 -2.47 11.17 -31.26
N SER A 20 -1.52 11.94 -30.73
CA SER A 20 -0.44 11.43 -29.88
C SER A 20 -0.86 11.12 -28.43
N ILE A 21 -2.05 11.54 -27.98
CA ILE A 21 -2.59 11.18 -26.65
C ILE A 21 -3.41 9.87 -26.70
N MET A 22 -3.81 9.41 -27.89
CA MET A 22 -4.58 8.16 -28.07
C MET A 22 -3.74 6.95 -28.45
N VAL A 23 -2.41 7.07 -28.42
CA VAL A 23 -1.50 5.93 -28.51
C VAL A 23 -0.79 5.79 -27.16
N ASN A 24 -1.56 5.54 -26.09
CA ASN A 24 -1.02 4.73 -24.99
C ASN A 24 -0.90 3.32 -25.56
N ALA A 25 0.22 3.13 -26.27
CA ALA A 25 0.73 1.82 -26.58
C ALA A 25 0.67 1.03 -25.28
N ARG A 26 -0.08 -0.09 -25.27
CA ARG A 26 0.33 -1.25 -24.47
C ARG A 26 1.83 -1.36 -24.70
N MET A 27 2.65 -0.95 -23.73
CA MET A 27 4.09 -1.10 -23.88
C MET A 27 4.32 -2.57 -24.14
N ALA A 28 5.02 -2.85 -25.23
CA ALA A 28 5.25 -4.22 -25.67
C ALA A 28 5.88 -4.99 -24.52
N ASP A 29 5.32 -6.15 -24.20
CA ASP A 29 5.91 -7.12 -23.28
C ASP A 29 7.43 -7.17 -23.53
N ALA A 30 8.22 -6.79 -22.53
CA ALA A 30 9.67 -6.79 -22.64
C ALA A 30 10.16 -8.20 -22.33
N ASP A 31 10.91 -8.83 -23.25
CA ASP A 31 11.59 -10.11 -23.03
C ASP A 31 10.70 -11.24 -22.47
N GLY A 32 9.41 -11.26 -22.83
CA GLY A 32 8.45 -12.28 -22.38
C GLY A 32 7.79 -11.99 -21.02
N THR A 33 8.08 -10.83 -20.42
CA THR A 33 7.42 -10.32 -19.22
C THR A 33 6.17 -9.52 -19.61
N LYS A 34 5.01 -9.90 -19.07
CA LYS A 34 3.78 -9.13 -19.26
C LYS A 34 3.83 -7.86 -18.42
N VAL A 35 3.35 -6.76 -18.97
CA VAL A 35 3.20 -5.49 -18.26
C VAL A 35 1.71 -5.13 -18.16
N TYR A 36 1.28 -4.74 -16.96
CA TYR A 36 -0.03 -4.16 -16.69
C TYR A 36 0.14 -2.69 -16.26
N GLU A 37 -0.52 -1.76 -16.97
CA GLU A 37 -0.48 -0.34 -16.62
C GLU A 37 -1.52 -0.03 -15.54
N VAL A 38 -1.05 0.45 -14.38
CA VAL A 38 -1.92 0.87 -13.27
C VAL A 38 -2.15 2.38 -13.39
N THR A 39 -3.40 2.77 -13.64
CA THR A 39 -3.79 4.19 -13.83
C THR A 39 -4.40 4.79 -12.57
N TYR A 40 -4.35 6.12 -12.45
CA TYR A 40 -5.00 6.82 -11.35
C TYR A 40 -6.53 6.82 -11.51
N ALA A 41 -7.27 6.54 -10.44
CA ALA A 41 -8.73 6.60 -10.40
C ALA A 41 -9.23 7.58 -9.33
N THR A 42 -10.45 8.10 -9.52
CA THR A 42 -11.12 8.96 -8.52
C THR A 42 -12.32 8.26 -7.88
N GLU A 43 -12.87 7.28 -8.59
CA GLU A 43 -14.02 6.48 -8.22
C GLU A 43 -13.76 5.69 -6.93
N ASN A 44 -14.81 5.50 -6.12
CA ASN A 44 -14.76 4.57 -5.01
C ASN A 44 -14.95 3.15 -5.53
N LEU A 45 -13.87 2.37 -5.52
CA LEU A 45 -13.80 1.02 -6.06
C LEU A 45 -13.56 -0.02 -4.96
N SER A 46 -14.17 0.21 -3.79
CA SER A 46 -13.86 -0.54 -2.56
C SER A 46 -14.68 -1.80 -2.33
N THR A 47 -15.58 -2.14 -3.25
CA THR A 47 -16.38 -3.38 -3.25
C THR A 47 -16.46 -3.97 -4.66
N PRO A 48 -16.65 -5.29 -4.81
CA PRO A 48 -16.81 -5.91 -6.13
C PRO A 48 -17.93 -5.27 -6.99
N ILE A 49 -19.11 -4.99 -6.44
CA ILE A 49 -20.18 -4.30 -7.19
C ILE A 49 -19.76 -2.90 -7.67
N SER A 50 -19.00 -2.16 -6.86
CA SER A 50 -18.52 -0.82 -7.29
C SER A 50 -17.62 -0.91 -8.53
N TRP A 51 -16.83 -1.98 -8.66
CA TRP A 51 -16.06 -2.26 -9.88
C TRP A 51 -16.97 -2.62 -11.05
N VAL A 52 -17.91 -3.56 -10.87
CA VAL A 52 -18.84 -3.99 -11.93
C VAL A 52 -19.62 -2.82 -12.53
N GLN A 53 -19.93 -1.81 -11.72
CA GLN A 53 -20.64 -0.60 -12.14
C GLN A 53 -19.72 0.53 -12.65
N SER A 54 -18.40 0.36 -12.55
CA SER A 54 -17.40 1.36 -12.92
C SER A 54 -17.16 1.42 -14.44
N PRO A 55 -16.60 2.52 -14.95
CA PRO A 55 -16.17 2.61 -16.36
C PRO A 55 -14.99 1.68 -16.70
N TYR A 56 -14.33 1.06 -15.71
CA TYR A 56 -13.20 0.16 -15.92
C TYR A 56 -13.65 -1.26 -16.29
N PHE A 57 -14.78 -1.72 -15.75
CA PHE A 57 -15.22 -3.10 -15.90
C PHE A 57 -15.61 -3.44 -17.33
N ASN A 58 -15.12 -4.58 -17.84
CA ASN A 58 -15.26 -5.03 -19.23
C ASN A 58 -14.75 -4.05 -20.30
N HIS A 59 -14.01 -3.00 -19.91
CA HIS A 59 -13.35 -2.14 -20.86
C HIS A 59 -12.03 -2.77 -21.32
N PRO A 60 -11.80 -3.02 -22.64
CA PRO A 60 -10.65 -3.79 -23.13
C PRO A 60 -9.26 -3.23 -22.79
N GLN A 61 -9.19 -1.93 -22.47
CA GLN A 61 -7.95 -1.27 -22.04
C GLN A 61 -7.54 -1.68 -20.62
N TYR A 62 -8.50 -1.86 -19.71
CA TYR A 62 -8.24 -2.07 -18.29
C TYR A 62 -8.34 -3.55 -17.88
N LYS A 63 -9.03 -4.36 -18.68
CA LYS A 63 -9.22 -5.78 -18.43
C LYS A 63 -7.99 -6.58 -18.88
N GLU A 64 -7.28 -7.19 -17.93
CA GLU A 64 -6.23 -8.15 -18.21
C GLU A 64 -6.79 -9.57 -18.23
N THR A 65 -6.50 -10.32 -19.29
CA THR A 65 -6.99 -11.69 -19.53
C THR A 65 -5.92 -12.61 -20.12
N ARG A 66 -4.67 -12.18 -20.22
CA ARG A 66 -3.55 -12.96 -20.78
C ARG A 66 -3.03 -13.99 -19.78
N PHE A 67 -3.86 -14.96 -19.41
CA PHE A 67 -3.51 -16.06 -18.52
C PHE A 67 -3.00 -17.28 -19.29
N GLU A 68 -2.26 -18.12 -18.58
CA GLU A 68 -1.79 -19.43 -19.02
C GLU A 68 -2.33 -20.51 -18.07
N ASN A 69 -2.57 -21.71 -18.58
CA ASN A 69 -2.86 -22.85 -17.73
C ASN A 69 -1.62 -23.20 -16.89
N TYR A 70 -1.82 -23.32 -15.58
CA TYR A 70 -0.75 -23.52 -14.60
C TYR A 70 0.08 -24.78 -14.87
N ASN A 71 -0.53 -25.86 -15.35
CA ASN A 71 0.15 -27.14 -15.47
C ASN A 71 1.06 -27.22 -16.69
N ASN A 72 0.60 -26.71 -17.84
CA ASN A 72 1.27 -26.88 -19.13
C ASN A 72 1.73 -25.56 -19.79
N ASN A 73 1.48 -24.40 -19.17
CA ASN A 73 1.75 -23.06 -19.68
C ASN A 73 1.05 -22.74 -21.02
N ALA A 74 -0.02 -23.45 -21.39
CA ALA A 74 -0.78 -23.14 -22.60
C ALA A 74 -1.57 -21.83 -22.39
N PRO A 75 -1.53 -20.86 -23.33
CA PRO A 75 -2.35 -19.65 -23.24
C PRO A 75 -3.84 -19.99 -23.17
N ILE A 76 -4.57 -19.29 -22.30
CA ILE A 76 -6.02 -19.42 -22.15
C ILE A 76 -6.69 -18.30 -22.96
N PRO A 77 -7.55 -18.63 -23.95
CA PRO A 77 -8.28 -17.62 -24.69
C PRO A 77 -9.23 -16.81 -23.78
N PRO A 78 -9.35 -15.48 -23.96
CA PRO A 78 -10.33 -14.68 -23.22
C PRO A 78 -11.77 -15.04 -23.59
N GLY A 79 -12.70 -14.76 -22.69
CA GLY A 79 -14.14 -14.95 -22.89
C GLY A 79 -14.66 -16.37 -22.69
N GLY A 80 -13.85 -17.28 -22.14
CA GLY A 80 -14.29 -18.64 -21.77
C GLY A 80 -15.23 -18.66 -20.56
N GLU A 81 -15.90 -19.79 -20.33
CA GLU A 81 -16.85 -19.96 -19.22
C GLU A 81 -16.19 -19.78 -17.83
N HIS A 82 -14.93 -20.18 -17.71
CA HIS A 82 -14.11 -19.99 -16.50
C HIS A 82 -13.07 -18.87 -16.67
N GLU A 83 -13.38 -17.81 -17.43
CA GLU A 83 -12.49 -16.66 -17.62
C GLU A 83 -12.01 -16.11 -16.27
N THR A 84 -10.70 -15.92 -16.16
CA THR A 84 -10.07 -15.11 -15.12
C THR A 84 -9.66 -13.78 -15.70
N ALA A 85 -10.01 -12.69 -15.02
CA ALA A 85 -9.56 -11.37 -15.38
C ALA A 85 -9.19 -10.56 -14.14
N PHE A 86 -8.34 -9.55 -14.32
CA PHE A 86 -8.14 -8.55 -13.27
C PHE A 86 -8.06 -7.13 -13.83
N TYR A 87 -8.25 -6.21 -12.90
CA TYR A 87 -8.23 -4.76 -13.11
C TYR A 87 -7.49 -4.14 -11.93
N MET A 88 -6.65 -3.15 -12.16
CA MET A 88 -6.00 -2.42 -11.09
C MET A 88 -5.96 -0.93 -11.39
N VAL A 89 -6.25 -0.15 -10.36
CA VAL A 89 -6.08 1.30 -10.37
C VAL A 89 -5.46 1.72 -9.06
N TYR A 90 -4.90 2.93 -9.04
CA TYR A 90 -4.36 3.48 -7.81
C TYR A 90 -5.03 4.82 -7.50
N ARG A 91 -5.12 5.14 -6.21
CA ARG A 91 -5.81 6.32 -5.68
C ARG A 91 -4.91 7.07 -4.71
N GLU A 92 -5.43 8.14 -4.10
CA GLU A 92 -4.71 8.88 -3.06
C GLU A 92 -4.36 8.01 -1.83
N ASP A 93 -5.09 6.93 -1.58
CA ASP A 93 -5.01 6.11 -0.37
C ASP A 93 -4.45 4.70 -0.58
N GLY A 94 -4.39 4.18 -1.80
CA GLY A 94 -3.86 2.84 -2.03
C GLY A 94 -3.92 2.34 -3.47
N LEU A 95 -3.44 1.10 -3.64
CA LEU A 95 -3.65 0.28 -4.83
C LEU A 95 -4.95 -0.52 -4.66
N TYR A 96 -5.83 -0.41 -5.65
CA TYR A 96 -7.12 -1.10 -5.69
C TYR A 96 -7.04 -2.15 -6.80
N MET A 97 -7.18 -3.42 -6.43
CA MET A 97 -7.15 -4.55 -7.33
C MET A 97 -8.51 -5.21 -7.33
N PHE A 98 -9.03 -5.55 -8.51
CA PHE A 98 -10.26 -6.31 -8.66
C PHE A 98 -10.01 -7.53 -9.53
N PHE A 99 -10.44 -8.67 -9.03
CA PHE A 99 -10.31 -9.97 -9.66
C PHE A 99 -11.70 -10.48 -10.02
N GLN A 100 -11.90 -10.78 -11.30
CA GLN A 100 -13.08 -11.45 -11.81
C GLN A 100 -12.75 -12.93 -12.00
N SER A 101 -13.49 -13.79 -11.31
CA SER A 101 -13.43 -15.23 -11.41
C SER A 101 -14.74 -15.74 -11.98
N ALA A 102 -14.85 -15.84 -13.31
CA ALA A 102 -16.05 -16.39 -13.92
C ALA A 102 -16.20 -17.87 -13.52
N GLU A 103 -17.38 -18.24 -13.05
CA GLU A 103 -17.68 -19.58 -12.56
C GLU A 103 -19.16 -19.89 -12.82
N PRO A 104 -19.48 -20.72 -13.83
CA PRO A 104 -20.86 -21.05 -14.18
C PRO A 104 -21.46 -22.11 -13.24
N GLY A 105 -20.62 -22.89 -12.56
CA GLY A 105 -21.07 -23.85 -11.57
C GLY A 105 -21.59 -23.13 -10.32
N VAL A 106 -22.63 -23.69 -9.71
CA VAL A 106 -23.16 -23.22 -8.43
C VAL A 106 -23.18 -24.35 -7.41
N ASP A 107 -23.08 -23.99 -6.13
CA ASP A 107 -23.22 -24.89 -5.00
C ASP A 107 -24.72 -25.17 -4.69
N ASP A 108 -24.97 -25.94 -3.62
CA ASP A 108 -26.33 -26.29 -3.19
C ASP A 108 -27.17 -25.07 -2.74
N ASN A 109 -26.53 -23.94 -2.43
CA ASN A 109 -27.19 -22.68 -2.04
C ASN A 109 -27.45 -21.77 -3.24
N GLY A 110 -26.94 -22.11 -4.42
CA GLY A 110 -27.01 -21.30 -5.63
C GLY A 110 -25.90 -20.24 -5.72
N ASP A 111 -24.92 -20.27 -4.83
CA ASP A 111 -23.73 -19.41 -4.92
C ASP A 111 -22.73 -20.00 -5.92
N PRO A 112 -21.92 -19.18 -6.63
CA PRO A 112 -20.95 -19.72 -7.56
C PRO A 112 -19.92 -20.60 -6.83
N LEU A 113 -19.45 -21.67 -7.49
CA LEU A 113 -18.48 -22.58 -6.87
C LEU A 113 -17.23 -21.85 -6.36
N GLU A 114 -16.71 -22.32 -5.23
CA GLU A 114 -15.51 -21.73 -4.61
C GLU A 114 -14.32 -21.81 -5.55
N ASN A 115 -13.54 -20.73 -5.59
CA ASN A 115 -12.23 -20.68 -6.19
C ASN A 115 -11.29 -19.91 -5.26
N TRP A 116 -9.99 -20.06 -5.48
CA TRP A 116 -8.97 -19.48 -4.62
C TRP A 116 -8.07 -18.59 -5.45
N LEU A 117 -7.83 -17.36 -4.98
CA LEU A 117 -6.87 -16.45 -5.58
C LEU A 117 -5.60 -16.48 -4.75
N GLU A 118 -4.48 -16.75 -5.40
CA GLU A 118 -3.16 -16.73 -4.80
C GLU A 118 -2.34 -15.61 -5.43
N ILE A 119 -2.16 -14.55 -4.66
CA ILE A 119 -1.56 -13.29 -5.08
C ILE A 119 -0.14 -13.23 -4.58
N TYR A 120 0.78 -12.82 -5.46
CA TYR A 120 2.16 -12.49 -5.13
C TYR A 120 2.44 -11.05 -5.50
N ILE A 121 3.02 -10.28 -4.59
CA ILE A 121 3.34 -8.88 -4.82
C ILE A 121 4.67 -8.49 -4.18
N ALA A 122 5.54 -7.85 -4.94
CA ALA A 122 6.73 -7.18 -4.43
C ALA A 122 6.61 -5.69 -4.75
N ALA A 123 6.49 -4.86 -3.71
CA ALA A 123 6.28 -3.43 -3.85
C ALA A 123 7.61 -2.72 -4.14
N GLY A 124 7.82 -2.33 -5.40
CA GLY A 124 9.01 -1.64 -5.89
C GLY A 124 9.88 -2.49 -6.80
N GLU A 125 11.08 -1.98 -7.11
CA GLU A 125 12.06 -2.64 -7.97
C GLU A 125 13.26 -3.18 -7.17
N GLY A 126 13.90 -4.21 -7.70
CA GLY A 126 15.10 -4.83 -7.11
C GLY A 126 14.80 -6.05 -6.24
N ASP A 127 15.77 -6.45 -5.42
CA ASP A 127 15.66 -7.60 -4.51
C ASP A 127 14.85 -7.24 -3.24
N ILE A 128 13.58 -6.87 -3.44
CA ILE A 128 12.63 -6.61 -2.37
C ILE A 128 11.88 -7.93 -2.04
N PRO A 129 11.65 -8.25 -0.76
CA PRO A 129 10.79 -9.36 -0.38
C PRO A 129 9.42 -9.26 -1.05
N TYR A 130 8.85 -10.41 -1.41
CA TYR A 130 7.48 -10.49 -1.89
C TYR A 130 6.57 -11.04 -0.81
N HIS A 131 5.31 -10.62 -0.86
CA HIS A 131 4.25 -11.14 -0.03
C HIS A 131 3.41 -12.13 -0.84
N GLN A 132 2.89 -13.16 -0.17
CA GLN A 132 1.90 -14.06 -0.75
C GLN A 132 0.61 -14.01 0.09
N ILE A 133 -0.53 -13.91 -0.59
CA ILE A 133 -1.86 -13.92 0.03
C ILE A 133 -2.70 -14.98 -0.70
N ILE A 134 -3.34 -15.87 0.04
CA ILE A 134 -4.34 -16.81 -0.50
C ILE A 134 -5.72 -16.36 -0.02
N ILE A 135 -6.60 -16.11 -0.99
CA ILE A 135 -7.94 -15.58 -0.78
C ILE A 135 -8.94 -16.59 -1.34
N PRO A 136 -9.60 -17.37 -0.47
CA PRO A 136 -10.79 -18.12 -0.85
C PRO A 136 -11.91 -17.14 -1.23
N THR A 137 -12.68 -17.45 -2.28
CA THR A 137 -13.82 -16.58 -2.66
C THR A 137 -15.02 -16.74 -1.74
N SER A 138 -15.12 -17.85 -0.99
CA SER A 138 -16.25 -18.12 -0.10
C SER A 138 -15.83 -18.52 1.32
N GLY A 139 -16.07 -17.64 2.30
CA GLY A 139 -16.21 -17.98 3.74
C GLY A 139 -14.98 -18.52 4.48
N SER A 140 -14.00 -19.08 3.79
CA SER A 140 -12.77 -19.62 4.36
C SER A 140 -11.81 -18.48 4.75
N PRO A 141 -11.00 -18.64 5.82
CA PRO A 141 -10.05 -17.61 6.23
C PRO A 141 -9.05 -17.26 5.12
N ILE A 142 -8.66 -15.99 5.06
CA ILE A 142 -7.56 -15.52 4.21
C ILE A 142 -6.24 -15.95 4.85
N GLU A 143 -5.32 -16.46 4.04
CA GLU A 143 -4.00 -16.89 4.48
C GLU A 143 -2.93 -15.91 4.00
N TYR A 144 -2.03 -15.53 4.92
CA TYR A 144 -0.92 -14.63 4.65
C TYR A 144 0.39 -15.39 4.85
N TYR A 145 1.28 -15.29 3.86
CA TYR A 145 2.60 -15.92 3.90
C TYR A 145 3.69 -14.86 3.75
N GLU A 146 4.41 -14.66 4.85
CA GLU A 146 5.56 -13.76 4.93
C GLU A 146 6.85 -14.57 4.79
N TRP A 147 7.37 -14.66 3.56
CA TRP A 147 8.55 -15.47 3.24
C TRP A 147 9.87 -14.88 3.72
N GLN A 148 9.82 -13.72 4.36
CA GLN A 148 10.93 -13.05 5.03
C GLN A 148 10.49 -12.62 6.42
N THR A 149 11.44 -12.53 7.36
CA THR A 149 11.15 -12.00 8.70
C THR A 149 10.69 -10.56 8.60
N GLU A 150 9.81 -10.13 9.50
CA GLU A 150 9.39 -8.74 9.59
C GLU A 150 10.59 -7.81 9.81
N PHE A 151 10.69 -6.75 8.99
CA PHE A 151 11.60 -5.62 9.22
C PHE A 151 11.08 -4.35 8.53
N ARG A 152 11.83 -3.25 8.65
CA ARG A 152 11.50 -1.92 8.10
C ARG A 152 11.21 -1.88 6.59
N HIS A 153 11.50 -2.92 5.82
CA HIS A 153 11.17 -2.98 4.38
C HIS A 153 10.45 -4.28 4.02
N ASN A 154 9.91 -4.98 5.02
CA ASN A 154 9.09 -6.18 4.87
C ASN A 154 8.08 -6.20 6.02
N ARG A 155 6.98 -5.47 5.83
CA ARG A 155 5.92 -5.34 6.83
C ARG A 155 4.81 -6.33 6.52
N PRO A 156 4.25 -7.03 7.53
CA PRO A 156 3.15 -7.95 7.29
C PRO A 156 1.97 -7.27 6.59
N LEU A 157 1.42 -7.93 5.58
CA LEU A 157 0.18 -7.47 4.93
C LEU A 157 -1.06 -7.81 5.75
N GLU A 158 -0.98 -8.83 6.59
CA GLU A 158 -2.04 -9.22 7.52
C GLU A 158 -2.44 -8.02 8.40
N GLY A 159 -3.74 -7.72 8.44
CA GLY A 159 -4.30 -6.58 9.17
C GLY A 159 -4.07 -5.21 8.51
N SER A 160 -3.30 -5.14 7.42
CA SER A 160 -3.07 -3.90 6.66
C SER A 160 -3.90 -3.84 5.37
N VAL A 161 -4.10 -4.98 4.69
CA VAL A 161 -4.90 -5.03 3.46
C VAL A 161 -6.39 -5.20 3.77
N LYS A 162 -7.24 -4.56 2.96
CA LYS A 162 -8.68 -4.81 2.97
C LYS A 162 -9.03 -5.75 1.82
N ILE A 163 -9.76 -6.81 2.11
CA ILE A 163 -10.20 -7.80 1.12
C ILE A 163 -11.71 -7.96 1.25
N ASP A 164 -12.39 -8.01 0.11
CA ASP A 164 -13.85 -8.19 0.02
C ASP A 164 -14.17 -9.07 -1.19
N SER A 165 -14.91 -10.16 -0.98
CA SER A 165 -15.31 -11.10 -2.02
C SER A 165 -16.82 -11.28 -1.97
N GLU A 166 -17.49 -11.12 -3.10
CA GLU A 166 -18.93 -11.34 -3.22
C GLU A 166 -19.31 -11.91 -4.59
N PRO A 167 -20.45 -12.61 -4.71
CA PRO A 167 -20.96 -13.04 -6.00
C PRO A 167 -21.27 -11.84 -6.89
N ILE A 168 -20.87 -11.92 -8.16
CA ILE A 168 -21.17 -10.95 -9.22
C ILE A 168 -21.84 -11.69 -10.39
N PRO A 169 -22.44 -10.99 -11.36
CA PRO A 169 -22.96 -11.66 -12.56
C PRO A 169 -21.88 -12.49 -13.25
N GLY A 170 -22.08 -13.82 -13.29
CA GLY A 170 -21.20 -14.77 -13.95
C GLY A 170 -20.09 -15.39 -13.08
N GLY A 171 -20.04 -15.13 -11.77
CA GLY A 171 -19.08 -15.78 -10.87
C GLY A 171 -18.78 -14.97 -9.62
N TRP A 172 -17.50 -14.92 -9.23
CA TRP A 172 -17.02 -14.16 -8.08
C TRP A 172 -16.29 -12.89 -8.48
N GLY A 173 -16.49 -11.84 -7.68
CA GLY A 173 -15.67 -10.64 -7.70
C GLY A 173 -14.92 -10.50 -6.38
N THR A 174 -13.61 -10.28 -6.45
CA THR A 174 -12.77 -10.05 -5.27
C THR A 174 -12.04 -8.73 -5.39
N VAL A 175 -12.18 -7.86 -4.39
CA VAL A 175 -11.43 -6.62 -4.26
C VAL A 175 -10.35 -6.79 -3.21
N VAL A 176 -9.14 -6.35 -3.54
CA VAL A 176 -8.01 -6.23 -2.61
C VAL A 176 -7.52 -4.79 -2.65
N ILE A 177 -7.49 -4.14 -1.49
CA ILE A 177 -6.97 -2.78 -1.32
C ILE A 177 -5.70 -2.87 -0.48
N LEU A 178 -4.57 -2.50 -1.10
CA LEU A 178 -3.29 -2.34 -0.43
C LEU A 178 -3.09 -0.84 -0.15
N PRO A 179 -3.23 -0.39 1.11
CA PRO A 179 -3.11 1.02 1.43
C PRO A 179 -1.65 1.47 1.38
N TRP A 180 -1.41 2.73 1.02
CA TRP A 180 -0.04 3.25 0.86
C TRP A 180 0.79 3.21 2.14
N GLU A 181 0.19 3.31 3.33
CA GLU A 181 0.93 3.20 4.58
C GLU A 181 1.59 1.84 4.80
N ALA A 182 1.08 0.76 4.18
CA ALA A 182 1.67 -0.58 4.28
C ALA A 182 3.00 -0.67 3.50
N VAL A 183 3.14 0.14 2.47
CA VAL A 183 4.25 0.15 1.50
C VAL A 183 4.75 1.58 1.24
N TYR A 184 4.80 2.40 2.30
CA TYR A 184 5.02 3.84 2.16
C TYR A 184 6.37 4.18 1.49
N ASP A 185 7.33 3.28 1.57
CA ASP A 185 8.67 3.39 1.00
C ASP A 185 8.73 3.01 -0.49
N SER A 186 7.67 2.41 -1.01
CA SER A 186 7.54 1.99 -2.41
C SER A 186 6.35 2.64 -3.13
N VAL A 187 5.77 3.70 -2.56
CA VAL A 187 4.66 4.44 -3.19
C VAL A 187 5.13 5.01 -4.53
N PRO A 188 4.43 4.75 -5.64
CA PRO A 188 4.86 5.12 -6.98
C PRO A 188 4.62 6.60 -7.31
N ILE A 189 5.07 7.51 -6.43
CA ILE A 189 4.88 8.97 -6.54
C ILE A 189 5.58 9.59 -7.76
N ASN A 190 6.51 8.87 -8.38
CA ASN A 190 7.20 9.27 -9.61
C ASN A 190 6.99 8.23 -10.73
N GLY A 191 5.91 7.43 -10.63
CA GLY A 191 5.82 6.15 -11.32
C GLY A 191 6.70 5.08 -10.66
N GLY A 192 6.81 3.94 -11.31
CA GLY A 192 7.64 2.82 -10.86
C GLY A 192 7.04 1.49 -11.29
N ASN A 193 7.85 0.43 -11.19
CA ASN A 193 7.39 -0.93 -11.46
C ASN A 193 7.35 -1.73 -10.17
N TRP A 194 6.29 -2.51 -10.01
CA TRP A 194 6.20 -3.55 -8.98
C TRP A 194 6.14 -4.91 -9.66
N GLN A 195 6.57 -5.95 -8.95
CA GLN A 195 6.41 -7.32 -9.44
C GLN A 195 5.10 -7.91 -8.93
N PHE A 196 4.39 -8.61 -9.81
CA PHE A 196 3.09 -9.19 -9.50
C PHE A 196 2.89 -10.53 -10.20
N ASN A 197 2.28 -11.47 -9.48
CA ASN A 197 1.72 -12.68 -10.04
C ASN A 197 0.36 -12.96 -9.40
N LEU A 198 -0.52 -13.56 -10.19
CA LEU A 198 -1.80 -14.09 -9.76
C LEU A 198 -1.91 -15.52 -10.25
N ILE A 199 -2.31 -16.40 -9.35
CA ILE A 199 -2.80 -17.73 -9.66
C ILE A 199 -4.26 -17.79 -9.20
N ARG A 200 -5.16 -18.25 -10.07
CA ARG A 200 -6.50 -18.66 -9.68
C ARG A 200 -6.56 -20.18 -9.70
N TRP A 201 -6.95 -20.78 -8.58
CA TRP A 201 -7.33 -22.18 -8.49
C TRP A 201 -8.84 -22.27 -8.65
N SER A 202 -9.29 -22.58 -9.86
CA SER A 202 -10.71 -22.83 -10.16
C SER A 202 -11.05 -24.31 -9.90
N PRO A 203 -12.34 -24.67 -9.85
CA PRO A 203 -12.77 -26.07 -9.74
C PRO A 203 -12.25 -26.98 -10.87
N VAL A 204 -11.94 -26.43 -12.04
CA VAL A 204 -11.56 -27.21 -13.24
C VAL A 204 -10.07 -27.18 -13.52
N ASP A 205 -9.38 -26.06 -13.29
CA ASP A 205 -7.96 -25.91 -13.50
C ASP A 205 -7.31 -24.75 -12.73
N GLY A 206 -5.98 -24.72 -12.73
CA GLY A 206 -5.19 -23.58 -12.26
C GLY A 206 -4.85 -22.65 -13.42
N GLN A 207 -5.00 -21.34 -13.23
CA GLN A 207 -4.72 -20.31 -14.23
C GLN A 207 -3.73 -19.30 -13.65
N THR A 208 -2.66 -18.98 -14.36
CA THR A 208 -1.61 -18.07 -13.89
C THR A 208 -1.32 -16.93 -14.85
N TRP A 209 -1.03 -15.75 -14.30
CA TRP A 209 -0.57 -14.62 -15.10
C TRP A 209 0.96 -14.60 -15.26
N GLY A 210 1.70 -14.90 -14.18
CA GLY A 210 3.16 -14.68 -14.02
C GLY A 210 3.92 -15.89 -13.48
N GLY A 211 3.56 -17.10 -13.91
CA GLY A 211 4.30 -18.33 -13.63
C GLY A 211 3.80 -19.13 -12.43
N LYS A 212 4.60 -20.12 -11.99
CA LYS A 212 4.20 -21.05 -10.93
C LYS A 212 4.51 -20.50 -9.54
N VAL A 213 3.99 -21.19 -8.53
CA VAL A 213 4.29 -20.94 -7.12
C VAL A 213 5.80 -20.80 -6.90
N HIS A 214 6.21 -19.74 -6.22
CA HIS A 214 7.61 -19.36 -5.92
C HIS A 214 8.55 -19.17 -7.11
N GLN A 215 8.05 -19.03 -8.35
CA GLN A 215 8.87 -18.66 -9.50
C GLN A 215 9.00 -17.14 -9.63
N THR A 216 9.63 -16.48 -8.65
CA THR A 216 9.74 -15.01 -8.60
C THR A 216 10.35 -14.41 -9.87
N GLY A 217 11.28 -15.11 -10.52
CA GLY A 217 11.87 -14.70 -11.81
C GLY A 217 10.89 -14.70 -13.00
N ARG A 218 9.66 -15.20 -12.84
CA ARG A 218 8.58 -15.13 -13.84
C ARG A 218 7.49 -14.13 -13.47
N PHE A 219 7.61 -13.44 -12.33
CA PHE A 219 6.66 -12.40 -11.98
C PHE A 219 6.64 -11.33 -13.07
N ASN A 220 5.43 -10.92 -13.41
CA ASN A 220 5.19 -9.87 -14.37
C ASN A 220 5.22 -8.51 -13.67
N GLN A 221 5.01 -7.44 -14.42
CA GLN A 221 5.18 -6.09 -13.91
C GLN A 221 3.86 -5.33 -13.84
N LEU A 222 3.64 -4.64 -12.72
CA LEU A 222 2.71 -3.54 -12.60
C LEU A 222 3.48 -2.26 -12.85
N GLN A 223 3.16 -1.54 -13.92
CA GLN A 223 3.77 -0.26 -14.25
C GLN A 223 2.80 0.86 -13.87
N PHE A 224 3.19 1.69 -12.91
CA PHE A 224 2.33 2.78 -12.47
C PHE A 224 2.48 3.98 -13.39
N GLN A 225 1.35 4.47 -13.89
CA GLN A 225 1.28 5.76 -14.58
C GLN A 225 1.80 6.85 -13.63
N PRO A 226 2.74 7.73 -14.04
CA PRO A 226 3.17 8.83 -13.20
C PRO A 226 1.99 9.74 -12.81
N PRO A 227 1.79 10.05 -11.52
CA PRO A 227 0.69 10.91 -11.08
C PRO A 227 0.89 12.35 -11.56
N THR A 228 -0.21 13.08 -11.77
CA THR A 228 -0.12 14.55 -11.93
C THR A 228 0.40 15.20 -10.64
N PRO A 229 0.89 16.45 -10.68
CA PRO A 229 1.33 17.15 -9.47
C PRO A 229 0.28 17.18 -8.36
N GLU A 230 -1.00 17.32 -8.70
CA GLU A 230 -2.12 17.35 -7.76
C GLU A 230 -2.36 15.97 -7.14
N GLN A 231 -2.37 14.91 -7.96
CA GLN A 231 -2.52 13.52 -7.50
C GLN A 231 -1.36 13.11 -6.60
N ARG A 232 -0.13 13.45 -6.99
CA ARG A 232 1.07 13.20 -6.19
C ARG A 232 0.97 13.87 -4.83
N MET A 233 0.55 15.14 -4.79
CA MET A 233 0.39 15.87 -3.53
C MET A 233 -0.73 15.26 -2.67
N ALA A 234 -1.83 14.80 -3.26
CA ALA A 234 -2.91 14.11 -2.55
C ALA A 234 -2.42 12.81 -1.89
N ILE A 235 -1.71 11.96 -2.64
CA ILE A 235 -1.07 10.73 -2.14
C ILE A 235 -0.13 11.05 -0.97
N GLN A 236 0.74 12.05 -1.13
CA GLN A 236 1.70 12.42 -0.09
C GLN A 236 1.01 12.93 1.18
N LYS A 237 -0.02 13.77 1.05
CA LYS A 237 -0.80 14.26 2.19
C LYS A 237 -1.54 13.13 2.91
N HIS A 238 -2.08 12.16 2.16
CA HIS A 238 -2.69 10.97 2.73
C HIS A 238 -1.70 10.18 3.58
N VAL A 239 -0.56 9.80 3.00
CA VAL A 239 0.49 9.03 3.69
C VAL A 239 1.06 9.81 4.88
N LEU A 240 1.26 11.13 4.76
CA LEU A 240 1.67 11.99 5.88
C LEU A 240 0.68 11.93 7.04
N THR A 241 -0.61 11.97 6.76
CA THR A 241 -1.67 11.86 7.76
C THR A 241 -1.62 10.51 8.47
N LYS A 242 -1.49 9.42 7.70
CA LYS A 242 -1.38 8.06 8.25
C LYS A 242 -0.10 7.88 9.09
N ALA A 243 1.03 8.37 8.59
CA ALA A 243 2.31 8.33 9.29
C ALA A 243 2.24 9.09 10.61
N TRP A 244 1.65 10.28 10.61
CA TRP A 244 1.51 11.10 11.81
C TRP A 244 0.61 10.43 12.85
N ASN A 245 -0.54 9.89 12.44
CA ASN A 245 -1.43 9.17 13.35
C ASN A 245 -0.73 7.95 13.97
N LYS A 246 0.03 7.18 13.17
CA LYS A 246 0.83 6.04 13.65
C LYS A 246 1.94 6.50 14.61
N PHE A 247 2.61 7.62 14.32
CA PHE A 247 3.61 8.20 15.21
C PHE A 247 3.00 8.57 16.56
N GLN A 248 1.83 9.21 16.59
CA GLN A 248 1.16 9.60 17.84
C GLN A 248 0.80 8.37 18.68
N SER A 249 0.13 7.37 18.09
CA SER A 249 -0.23 6.14 18.81
C SER A 249 1.01 5.36 19.30
N THR A 250 2.05 5.28 18.47
CA THR A 250 3.30 4.60 18.85
C THR A 250 4.03 5.37 19.96
N SER A 251 4.00 6.70 19.94
CA SER A 251 4.60 7.56 20.98
C SER A 251 3.93 7.36 22.34
N GLU A 252 2.61 7.27 22.34
CA GLU A 252 1.81 6.97 23.55
C GLU A 252 2.16 5.57 24.07
N ALA A 253 2.14 4.56 23.20
CA ALA A 253 2.46 3.18 23.57
C ALA A 253 3.89 3.03 24.13
N LEU A 254 4.88 3.71 23.52
CA LEU A 254 6.26 3.71 24.00
C LEU A 254 6.41 4.42 25.34
N THR A 255 5.66 5.49 25.58
CA THR A 255 5.67 6.18 26.88
C THR A 255 5.05 5.30 27.95
N GLU A 256 3.92 4.67 27.66
CA GLU A 256 3.29 3.70 28.57
C GLU A 256 4.27 2.56 28.92
N TYR A 257 4.92 1.98 27.91
CA TYR A 257 5.81 0.84 28.10
C TYR A 257 7.10 1.19 28.88
N TRP A 258 7.80 2.26 28.49
CA TRP A 258 9.15 2.54 29.00
C TRP A 258 9.18 3.45 30.23
N LEU A 259 8.12 4.23 30.48
CA LEU A 259 8.05 5.18 31.60
C LEU A 259 7.03 4.78 32.67
N ILE A 260 5.83 4.35 32.26
CA ILE A 260 4.68 4.21 33.18
C ILE A 260 4.56 2.79 33.72
N ASN A 261 4.65 1.78 32.87
CA ASN A 261 4.42 0.38 33.23
C ASN A 261 5.53 -0.13 34.19
N PRO A 262 5.21 -0.46 35.46
CA PRO A 262 6.22 -0.86 36.45
C PRO A 262 7.01 -2.13 36.07
N ALA A 263 6.45 -3.01 35.24
CA ALA A 263 7.09 -4.26 34.84
C ALA A 263 8.17 -4.05 33.75
N THR A 264 8.06 -2.97 32.98
CA THR A 264 8.93 -2.69 31.82
C THR A 264 9.62 -1.33 31.89
N SER A 265 9.30 -0.52 32.91
CA SER A 265 9.83 0.84 33.05
C SER A 265 11.35 0.84 33.19
N GLU A 266 12.00 1.68 32.38
CA GLU A 266 13.43 1.94 32.45
C GLU A 266 13.67 3.44 32.25
N THR A 267 13.39 4.22 33.29
CA THR A 267 13.39 5.68 33.29
C THR A 267 14.66 6.28 32.67
N ALA A 268 15.83 5.71 32.94
CA ALA A 268 17.09 6.19 32.35
C ALA A 268 17.16 5.98 30.83
N PHE A 269 16.70 4.83 30.33
CA PHE A 269 16.60 4.56 28.89
C PHE A 269 15.56 5.47 28.25
N TYR A 270 14.39 5.62 28.88
CA TYR A 270 13.33 6.50 28.40
C TYR A 270 13.83 7.94 28.20
N HIS A 271 14.40 8.56 29.23
CA HIS A 271 14.84 9.95 29.14
C HIS A 271 16.04 10.16 28.20
N ARG A 272 16.95 9.18 28.10
CA ARG A 272 18.16 9.31 27.26
C ARG A 272 17.90 8.98 25.78
N VAL A 273 16.92 8.13 25.48
CA VAL A 273 16.73 7.56 24.13
C VAL A 273 15.33 7.80 23.60
N VAL A 274 14.31 7.32 24.31
CA VAL A 274 12.92 7.36 23.80
C VAL A 274 12.44 8.81 23.69
N LEU A 275 12.54 9.58 24.77
CA LEU A 275 12.04 10.96 24.83
C LEU A 275 12.66 11.86 23.74
N PRO A 276 13.99 11.85 23.47
CA PRO A 276 14.56 12.61 22.35
C PRO A 276 13.98 12.25 20.98
N LEU A 277 13.66 10.98 20.72
CA LEU A 277 13.01 10.56 19.47
C LEU A 277 11.58 11.10 19.38
N LEU A 278 10.83 11.05 20.48
CA LEU A 278 9.48 11.61 20.55
C LEU A 278 9.48 13.13 20.31
N VAL A 279 10.36 13.86 21.02
CA VAL A 279 10.50 15.32 20.88
C VAL A 279 10.87 15.70 19.45
N LYS A 280 11.82 14.98 18.83
CA LYS A 280 12.20 15.21 17.43
C LYS A 280 11.03 14.97 16.48
N GLY A 281 10.31 13.87 16.65
CA GLY A 281 9.14 13.56 15.83
C GLY A 281 8.02 14.61 15.98
N LEU A 282 7.74 15.05 17.20
CA LEU A 282 6.77 16.11 17.51
C LEU A 282 7.16 17.46 16.88
N ALA A 283 8.44 17.83 16.94
CA ALA A 283 8.94 19.06 16.33
C ALA A 283 8.74 19.07 14.81
N HIS A 284 8.95 17.94 14.14
CA HIS A 284 8.66 17.80 12.71
C HIS A 284 7.16 17.80 12.41
N GLY A 285 6.33 17.31 13.34
CA GLY A 285 4.87 17.23 13.18
C GLY A 285 4.12 18.56 13.32
N VAL A 286 4.78 19.65 13.71
CA VAL A 286 4.12 20.97 13.88
C VAL A 286 3.37 21.41 12.62
N GLN A 287 3.93 21.12 11.44
CA GLN A 287 3.35 21.47 10.15
C GLN A 287 2.08 20.68 9.79
N MET A 288 1.81 19.55 10.46
CA MET A 288 0.63 18.73 10.18
C MET A 288 -0.69 19.46 10.45
N ARG A 289 -0.69 20.48 11.32
CA ARG A 289 -1.87 21.31 11.63
C ARG A 289 -2.38 22.12 10.43
N ASP A 290 -1.49 22.42 9.50
CA ASP A 290 -1.76 23.22 8.30
C ASP A 290 -1.47 22.42 7.01
N LEU A 291 -1.52 21.08 7.07
CA LEU A 291 -1.15 20.19 5.97
C LEU A 291 -1.85 20.56 4.64
N ASP A 292 -3.14 20.90 4.69
CA ASP A 292 -3.92 21.27 3.51
C ASP A 292 -3.43 22.56 2.83
N ARG A 293 -2.79 23.46 3.60
CA ARG A 293 -2.27 24.75 3.14
C ARG A 293 -0.85 24.67 2.61
N LEU A 294 -0.16 23.56 2.82
CA LEU A 294 1.22 23.38 2.34
C LEU A 294 1.23 23.27 0.82
N ASN A 295 2.21 23.94 0.20
CA ASN A 295 2.51 23.78 -1.22
C ASN A 295 3.34 22.51 -1.49
N ALA A 296 3.51 22.14 -2.76
CA ALA A 296 4.21 20.92 -3.16
C ALA A 296 5.62 20.78 -2.57
N GLN A 297 6.42 21.86 -2.55
CA GLN A 297 7.78 21.83 -1.99
C GLN A 297 7.78 21.60 -0.47
N GLN A 298 6.83 22.19 0.24
CA GLN A 298 6.66 21.99 1.68
C GLN A 298 6.20 20.56 1.99
N VAL A 299 5.25 20.03 1.21
CA VAL A 299 4.82 18.62 1.30
C VAL A 299 5.99 17.68 1.05
N ASP A 300 6.80 17.92 0.02
CA ASP A 300 7.99 17.11 -0.28
C ASP A 300 9.02 17.12 0.86
N HIS A 301 9.24 18.28 1.47
CA HIS A 301 10.14 18.39 2.61
C HIS A 301 9.63 17.60 3.81
N LEU A 302 8.33 17.72 4.12
CA LEU A 302 7.68 17.02 5.22
C LEU A 302 7.61 15.50 4.97
N PHE A 303 7.39 15.09 3.72
CA PHE A 303 7.29 13.68 3.32
C PHE A 303 8.57 12.89 3.62
N ARG A 304 9.74 13.55 3.65
CA ARG A 304 11.01 12.92 4.08
C ARG A 304 11.00 12.45 5.54
N GLN A 305 10.04 12.89 6.34
CA GLN A 305 9.88 12.47 7.74
C GLN A 305 9.03 11.21 7.90
N VAL A 306 8.30 10.78 6.85
CA VAL A 306 7.43 9.59 6.90
C VAL A 306 8.15 8.36 7.47
N PRO A 307 9.40 8.00 7.05
CA PRO A 307 10.09 6.85 7.65
C PRO A 307 10.33 7.00 9.16
N ASN A 308 10.64 8.21 9.64
CA ASN A 308 10.86 8.45 11.08
C ASN A 308 9.59 8.26 11.90
N TRP A 309 8.43 8.59 11.31
CA TRP A 309 7.13 8.46 11.94
C TRP A 309 6.56 7.05 11.86
N MET A 310 6.63 6.42 10.68
CA MET A 310 6.12 5.06 10.47
C MET A 310 6.90 4.00 11.24
N GLU A 311 8.19 4.24 11.47
CA GLU A 311 9.13 3.26 12.02
C GLU A 311 9.64 3.63 13.42
N LEU A 312 8.89 4.45 14.17
CA LEU A 312 9.29 4.90 15.50
C LEU A 312 9.63 3.73 16.44
N ARG A 313 8.83 2.65 16.40
CA ARG A 313 9.09 1.44 17.19
C ARG A 313 10.48 0.87 16.89
N TYR A 314 10.79 0.59 15.62
CA TYR A 314 12.10 0.07 15.25
C TYR A 314 13.23 1.06 15.58
N ASN A 315 12.97 2.38 15.47
CA ASN A 315 13.96 3.38 15.88
C ASN A 315 14.30 3.25 17.35
N VAL A 316 13.33 2.97 18.22
CA VAL A 316 13.57 2.70 19.63
C VAL A 316 14.28 1.35 19.83
N ASP A 317 13.85 0.29 19.15
CA ASP A 317 14.43 -1.05 19.28
C ASP A 317 15.91 -1.08 18.87
N ASP A 318 16.28 -0.41 17.77
CA ASP A 318 17.67 -0.28 17.34
C ASP A 318 18.52 0.47 18.38
N GLN A 319 17.98 1.54 18.96
CA GLN A 319 18.68 2.29 20.01
C GLN A 319 18.74 1.51 21.30
N ARG A 320 17.73 0.68 21.60
CA ARG A 320 17.73 -0.23 22.74
C ARG A 320 18.83 -1.27 22.63
N GLN A 321 18.97 -1.89 21.45
CA GLN A 321 20.03 -2.84 21.19
C GLN A 321 21.41 -2.21 21.39
N ARG A 322 21.63 -0.99 20.88
CA ARG A 322 22.87 -0.23 21.08
C ARG A 322 23.09 0.12 22.55
N TYR A 323 22.05 0.55 23.25
CA TYR A 323 22.10 0.91 24.67
C TYR A 323 22.54 -0.28 25.53
N ILE A 324 21.90 -1.44 25.38
CA ILE A 324 22.26 -2.67 26.10
C ILE A 324 23.68 -3.10 25.73
N ARG A 325 24.04 -3.09 24.44
CA ARG A 325 25.38 -3.48 23.99
C ARG A 325 26.46 -2.62 24.66
N ASN A 326 26.26 -1.31 24.74
CA ASN A 326 27.20 -0.40 25.39
C ASN A 326 27.31 -0.65 26.90
N GLN A 327 26.20 -0.99 27.57
CA GLN A 327 26.23 -1.35 28.99
C GLN A 327 26.99 -2.66 29.25
N LEU A 328 26.77 -3.67 28.42
CA LEU A 328 27.36 -5.00 28.62
C LEU A 328 28.83 -5.09 28.17
N LEU A 329 29.19 -4.43 27.05
CA LEU A 329 30.49 -4.64 26.39
C LEU A 329 31.50 -3.52 26.62
N HIS A 330 31.07 -2.33 27.04
CA HIS A 330 31.97 -1.17 27.14
C HIS A 330 32.17 -0.67 28.58
N GLY A 331 31.74 -1.44 29.59
CA GLY A 331 32.16 -1.25 30.98
C GLY A 331 31.92 0.15 31.53
N ASN A 332 30.92 0.89 31.01
CA ASN A 332 30.58 2.18 31.59
C ASN A 332 30.12 1.92 33.04
N PRO A 333 30.77 2.52 34.05
CA PRO A 333 30.33 2.36 35.42
C PRO A 333 28.85 2.77 35.52
N PRO A 334 28.05 2.06 36.32
CA PRO A 334 26.63 2.37 36.47
C PRO A 334 26.49 3.86 36.80
N SER A 335 25.72 4.58 35.98
CA SER A 335 25.44 5.99 36.25
C SER A 335 24.76 6.05 37.62
N SER A 336 25.43 6.61 38.63
CA SER A 336 24.78 6.96 39.89
C SER A 336 23.64 7.91 39.57
N VAL A 337 22.42 7.51 39.92
CA VAL A 337 21.15 8.19 39.62
C VAL A 337 21.02 9.56 40.34
N THR A 338 22.08 10.06 40.96
CA THR A 338 22.03 11.25 41.83
C THR A 338 22.09 12.61 41.13
N ASP A 339 22.50 12.71 39.86
CA ASP A 339 22.76 14.05 39.25
C ASP A 339 21.92 14.40 38.01
N ALA A 340 20.85 13.65 37.72
CA ALA A 340 19.89 14.08 36.70
C ALA A 340 18.66 14.71 37.36
N THR A 341 18.83 15.86 38.03
CA THR A 341 17.74 16.81 38.23
C THR A 341 17.36 17.39 36.88
N TYR A 342 16.51 16.66 36.14
CA TYR A 342 15.79 17.23 35.02
C TYR A 342 14.75 18.18 35.62
N ASP A 343 15.01 19.49 35.53
CA ASP A 343 14.06 20.51 35.97
C ASP A 343 12.81 20.47 35.09
N ALA A 344 11.75 19.86 35.63
CA ALA A 344 10.47 19.64 34.95
C ALA A 344 9.66 20.93 34.73
N ARG A 345 10.25 22.14 34.90
CA ARG A 345 9.51 23.40 34.92
C ARG A 345 9.51 24.24 33.63
N SER A 346 10.05 23.77 32.50
CA SER A 346 10.05 24.58 31.26
C SER A 346 9.44 23.95 30.01
N ASN A 347 8.92 22.72 30.05
CA ASN A 347 8.17 22.14 28.94
C ASN A 347 6.81 21.61 29.40
N THR A 348 5.96 22.50 29.92
CA THR A 348 4.52 22.29 29.86
C THR A 348 4.12 22.34 28.39
N LEU A 349 4.00 21.17 27.77
CA LEU A 349 3.05 20.96 26.69
C LEU A 349 1.70 21.44 27.23
N SER A 350 1.17 22.55 26.69
CA SER A 350 -0.18 22.97 27.00
C SER A 350 -1.13 21.89 26.50
N ALA A 351 -1.57 21.03 27.40
CA ALA A 351 -2.60 20.01 27.21
C ALA A 351 -4.00 20.62 27.06
N ASN A 352 -4.13 21.72 26.31
CA ASN A 352 -5.41 22.33 25.99
C ASN A 352 -5.73 22.06 24.52
N GLY A 353 -6.56 21.05 24.32
CA GLY A 353 -7.22 20.75 23.07
C GLY A 353 -6.89 19.35 22.57
N TYR A 354 -7.49 18.33 23.18
CA TYR A 354 -8.06 17.13 22.55
C TYR A 354 -8.44 16.13 23.66
N ILE A 355 -9.50 16.46 24.40
CA ILE A 355 -10.32 15.43 25.06
C ILE A 355 -11.67 15.48 24.36
N ARG A 356 -11.90 14.57 23.41
CA ARG A 356 -13.27 14.24 23.00
C ARG A 356 -13.83 13.33 24.09
N SER A 357 -14.82 13.84 24.84
CA SER A 357 -15.61 13.01 25.75
C SER A 357 -16.29 11.87 24.97
N PRO A 358 -16.38 10.65 25.53
CA PRO A 358 -17.21 9.59 24.95
C PRO A 358 -18.68 9.94 25.19
N SER A 359 -19.48 9.98 24.12
CA SER A 359 -20.94 10.06 24.24
C SER A 359 -21.48 8.69 24.66
N SER A 360 -21.91 8.55 25.91
CA SER A 360 -22.79 7.48 26.33
C SER A 360 -24.24 7.83 25.96
N LYS A 361 -24.85 7.04 25.07
CA LYS A 361 -26.29 6.95 24.93
C LYS A 361 -26.67 5.48 24.72
N TYR A 362 -26.88 4.78 25.84
CA TYR A 362 -27.84 3.69 25.96
C TYR A 362 -28.45 3.78 27.37
N ALA A 363 -29.64 4.37 27.42
CA ALA A 363 -30.73 4.10 28.36
C ALA A 363 -32.01 4.55 27.66
#